data_AF-A0A3M0WJT6-F1
#
_entry.id   AF-A0A3M0WJT6-F1
#
_cell.length_a   1.000
_cell.length_b   1.000
_cell.length_c   1.000
_cell.angle_alpha   90.00
_cell.angle_beta   90.00
_cell.angle_gamma   90.00
#
_symmetry.space_group_name_H-M   'P 1'
#
loop_
_entity.id
_entity.type
_entity.pdbx_description
1 polymer ?
#
loop_
_entity_poly.entity_id
_entity_poly.type
_entity_poly.pdbx_seq_one_letter_code
_entity_poly.pdbx_strand_id
1 'polypeptide(L)'
;KFLEKYPDVVSIEQDGSTTYVTRPQPQVTERPLHLRYRTGLKKQHLRIIPHTQRLYILAALLLKLKKQEPVRWRELIDHIHQTFQAKDVDISKNAINGVMLAARRAELIHTQKSESLSTAFVGLSTSPDIQPKTAMMKVDEFYLQEILELPEEFVLEEAALALFDDAKFVPYLQAIMNRWQKDG
;
A
#
# COMPACT_ATOMS: atom_id res chain seq x y z
N LYS A 1 31.62 19.34 35.23
CA LYS A 1 32.79 19.35 34.31
C LYS A 1 32.82 18.28 33.20
N PHE A 2 32.24 17.07 33.36
CA PHE A 2 32.16 16.11 32.23
C PHE A 2 31.01 16.44 31.25
N LEU A 3 29.84 16.81 31.77
CA LEU A 3 28.63 17.08 30.99
C LEU A 3 28.64 18.43 30.25
N GLU A 4 29.41 19.42 30.74
CA GLU A 4 29.63 20.73 30.08
C GLU A 4 30.32 20.61 28.70
N LYS A 5 30.91 19.44 28.39
CA LYS A 5 31.62 19.18 27.13
C LYS A 5 30.70 18.79 25.96
N TYR A 6 29.41 18.61 26.21
CA TYR A 6 28.43 18.17 25.21
C TYR A 6 27.20 19.10 25.20
N PRO A 7 27.38 20.37 24.77
CA PRO A 7 26.32 21.38 24.81
C PRO A 7 25.12 21.03 23.93
N ASP A 8 25.32 20.19 22.91
CA ASP A 8 24.27 19.72 22.01
C ASP A 8 23.39 18.61 22.63
N VAL A 9 23.79 18.07 23.79
CA VAL A 9 23.16 16.89 24.43
C VAL A 9 22.54 17.25 25.78
N VAL A 10 23.03 18.28 26.47
CA VAL A 10 22.52 18.75 27.76
C VAL A 10 22.78 20.25 27.92
N SER A 11 21.75 20.99 28.35
CA SER A 11 21.91 22.30 28.97
C SER A 11 22.10 22.12 30.48
N ILE A 12 23.05 22.84 31.06
CA ILE A 12 23.35 22.79 32.49
C ILE A 12 23.21 24.22 33.03
N GLU A 13 22.24 24.43 33.91
CA GLU A 13 22.04 25.69 34.61
C GLU A 13 22.33 25.47 36.11
N GLN A 14 23.14 26.33 36.71
CA GLN A 14 23.46 26.25 38.13
C GLN A 14 22.85 27.44 38.86
N ASP A 15 22.01 27.16 39.85
CA ASP A 15 21.41 28.16 40.74
C ASP A 15 21.81 27.84 42.20
N GLY A 16 22.68 28.67 42.75
CA GLY A 16 23.30 28.44 44.07
C GLY A 16 24.07 27.11 44.14
N SER A 17 23.65 26.23 45.07
CA SER A 17 24.21 24.87 45.22
C SER A 17 23.54 23.82 44.34
N THR A 18 22.50 24.20 43.59
CA THR A 18 21.68 23.26 42.82
C THR A 18 22.06 23.32 41.35
N THR A 19 22.29 22.14 40.75
CA THR A 19 22.58 22.01 39.31
C THR A 19 21.38 21.40 38.60
N TYR A 20 20.78 22.13 37.67
CA TYR A 20 19.71 21.68 36.79
C TYR A 20 20.34 21.18 35.49
N VAL A 21 20.01 19.94 35.11
CA VAL A 21 20.48 19.32 33.87
C VAL A 21 19.27 19.05 32.99
N THR A 22 19.15 19.79 31.89
CA THR A 22 18.03 19.68 30.95
C THR A 22 18.55 19.06 29.66
N ARG A 23 17.97 17.93 29.23
CA ARG A 23 18.23 17.40 27.88
C ARG A 23 17.42 18.21 26.87
N PRO A 24 18.00 18.67 25.74
CA PRO A 24 17.20 19.22 24.66
C PRO A 24 16.20 18.14 24.24
N GLN A 25 14.91 18.50 24.21
CA GLN A 25 13.89 17.58 23.70
C GLN A 25 14.26 17.24 22.25
N PRO A 26 14.25 15.96 21.85
CA PRO A 26 14.42 15.64 20.45
C PRO A 26 13.34 16.39 19.67
N GLN A 27 13.75 17.23 18.72
CA GLN A 27 12.80 17.82 17.78
C GLN A 27 12.06 16.65 17.13
N VAL A 28 10.77 16.52 17.46
CA VAL A 28 9.89 15.54 16.83
C VAL A 28 9.69 16.05 15.41
N THR A 29 10.61 15.71 14.50
CA THR A 29 10.38 15.89 13.07
C THR A 29 9.17 15.03 12.73
N GLU A 30 8.07 15.67 12.34
CA GLU A 30 6.89 14.95 11.89
C GLU A 30 7.29 13.93 10.83
N ARG A 31 6.74 12.72 10.97
CA ARG A 31 7.03 11.64 10.02
C ARG A 31 6.62 12.09 8.61
N PRO A 32 7.45 11.83 7.56
CA PRO A 32 7.12 12.19 6.19
C PRO A 32 5.72 11.77 5.77
N LEU A 33 5.06 12.61 4.96
CA LEU A 33 3.65 12.47 4.62
C LEU A 33 3.34 11.16 3.89
N HIS A 34 4.17 10.74 2.91
CA HIS A 34 4.02 9.45 2.23
C HIS A 34 4.09 8.24 3.19
N LEU A 35 4.86 8.33 4.28
CA LEU A 35 4.90 7.28 5.30
C LEU A 35 3.66 7.30 6.21
N ARG A 36 3.07 8.47 6.43
CA ARG A 36 1.78 8.62 7.10
C ARG A 36 0.67 8.01 6.24
N TYR A 37 0.62 8.30 4.94
CA TYR A 37 -0.31 7.65 4.00
C TYR A 37 -0.20 6.13 4.04
N ARG A 38 1.01 5.57 3.94
CA ARG A 38 1.23 4.12 4.07
C ARG A 38 0.74 3.56 5.40
N THR A 39 0.86 4.33 6.48
CA THR A 39 0.39 3.93 7.80
C THR A 39 -1.13 3.96 7.88
N GLY A 40 -1.78 4.99 7.33
CA GLY A 40 -3.24 5.09 7.20
C GLY A 40 -3.81 3.92 6.42
N LEU A 41 -3.30 3.68 5.20
CA LEU A 41 -3.71 2.55 4.37
C LEU A 41 -3.49 1.20 5.08
N LYS A 42 -2.35 1.01 5.76
CA LYS A 42 -2.09 -0.23 6.51
C LYS A 42 -3.14 -0.47 7.61
N LYS A 43 -3.61 0.57 8.30
CA LYS A 43 -4.70 0.46 9.30
C LYS A 43 -6.02 0.01 8.69
N GLN A 44 -6.26 0.33 7.42
CA GLN A 44 -7.42 -0.12 6.65
C GLN A 44 -7.22 -1.51 6.00
N HIS A 45 -6.15 -2.23 6.37
CA HIS A 45 -5.69 -3.49 5.78
C HIS A 45 -5.23 -3.39 4.32
N LEU A 46 -4.86 -2.19 3.88
CA LEU A 46 -4.35 -1.90 2.55
C LEU A 46 -2.83 -1.74 2.60
N ARG A 47 -2.12 -2.86 2.47
CA ARG A 47 -0.66 -2.82 2.37
C ARG A 47 -0.26 -2.39 0.96
N ILE A 48 0.66 -1.43 0.86
CA ILE A 48 1.32 -1.13 -0.41
C ILE A 48 2.34 -2.21 -0.72
N ILE A 49 2.12 -2.89 -1.84
CA ILE A 49 3.06 -3.84 -2.45
C ILE A 49 3.78 -3.12 -3.60
N PRO A 50 5.09 -3.36 -3.83
CA PRO A 50 5.81 -2.72 -4.93
C PRO A 50 5.09 -2.88 -6.26
N HIS A 51 5.03 -1.81 -7.05
CA HIS A 51 4.18 -1.75 -8.25
C HIS A 51 4.47 -2.87 -9.26
N THR A 52 5.74 -3.25 -9.42
CA THR A 52 6.15 -4.37 -10.29
C THR A 52 5.58 -5.71 -9.80
N GLN A 53 5.65 -5.97 -8.48
CA GLN A 53 5.04 -7.16 -7.89
C GLN A 53 3.52 -7.14 -8.01
N ARG A 54 2.87 -5.98 -7.79
CA ARG A 54 1.42 -5.84 -7.99
C ARG A 54 1.01 -6.24 -9.41
N LEU A 55 1.73 -5.76 -10.42
CA LEU A 55 1.46 -6.09 -11.82
C LEU A 55 1.57 -7.60 -12.09
N TYR A 56 2.64 -8.24 -11.59
CA TYR A 56 2.81 -9.69 -11.75
C TYR A 56 1.72 -10.49 -11.04
N ILE A 57 1.36 -10.10 -9.82
CA ILE A 57 0.28 -10.74 -9.05
C ILE A 57 -1.04 -10.60 -9.81
N LEU A 58 -1.38 -9.40 -10.29
CA LEU A 58 -2.60 -9.16 -11.06
C LEU A 58 -2.62 -9.97 -12.36
N ALA A 59 -1.49 -10.06 -13.08
CA ALA A 59 -1.40 -10.88 -14.29
C ALA A 59 -1.65 -12.36 -14.00
N ALA A 60 -1.05 -12.91 -12.93
CA ALA A 60 -1.25 -14.30 -12.52
C ALA A 60 -2.69 -14.56 -12.05
N LEU A 61 -3.26 -13.64 -11.27
CA LEU A 61 -4.64 -13.65 -10.80
C LEU A 61 -5.62 -13.72 -11.98
N LEU A 62 -5.50 -12.79 -12.93
CA LEU A 62 -6.37 -12.74 -14.10
C LEU A 62 -6.22 -14.00 -14.95
N LEU A 63 -4.99 -14.49 -15.17
CA LEU A 63 -4.75 -15.71 -15.94
C LEU A 63 -5.47 -16.93 -15.32
N LYS A 64 -5.45 -17.06 -13.98
CA LYS A 64 -6.14 -18.17 -13.31
C LYS A 64 -7.66 -18.02 -13.36
N LEU A 65 -8.18 -16.80 -13.12
CA LEU A 65 -9.63 -16.57 -13.12
C LEU A 65 -10.26 -16.62 -14.53
N LYS A 66 -9.51 -16.30 -15.59
CA LYS A 66 -9.97 -16.42 -16.99
C LYS A 66 -10.32 -17.85 -17.39
N LYS A 67 -9.75 -18.86 -16.73
CA LYS A 67 -10.09 -20.28 -16.97
C LYS A 67 -11.49 -20.66 -16.49
N GLN A 68 -12.17 -19.77 -15.75
CA GLN A 68 -13.52 -19.95 -15.20
C GLN A 68 -13.69 -21.20 -14.33
N GLU A 69 -12.60 -21.75 -13.82
CA GLU A 69 -12.63 -22.82 -12.81
C GLU A 69 -12.99 -22.21 -11.45
N PRO A 70 -13.98 -22.75 -10.72
CA PRO A 70 -14.24 -22.34 -9.35
C PRO A 70 -12.99 -22.51 -8.49
N VAL A 71 -12.55 -21.43 -7.86
CA VAL A 71 -11.36 -21.42 -7.00
C VAL A 71 -11.63 -20.65 -5.72
N ARG A 72 -11.19 -21.18 -4.58
CA ARG A 72 -11.32 -20.48 -3.29
C ARG A 72 -10.19 -19.50 -3.07
N TRP A 73 -10.43 -18.48 -2.25
CA TRP A 73 -9.45 -17.43 -1.95
C TRP A 73 -8.08 -17.96 -1.52
N ARG A 74 -8.04 -18.89 -0.54
CA ARG A 74 -6.77 -19.47 -0.05
C ARG A 74 -6.07 -20.28 -1.15
N GLU A 75 -6.81 -21.12 -1.86
CA GLU A 75 -6.28 -21.94 -2.95
C GLU A 75 -5.69 -21.08 -4.08
N LEU A 76 -6.34 -19.95 -4.39
CA LEU A 76 -5.85 -19.01 -5.38
C LEU A 76 -4.53 -18.36 -4.96
N ILE A 77 -4.41 -17.95 -3.69
CA ILE A 77 -3.14 -17.44 -3.15
C ILE A 77 -2.04 -18.49 -3.27
N ASP A 78 -2.34 -19.73 -2.86
CA ASP A 78 -1.37 -20.82 -2.88
C ASP A 78 -0.92 -21.15 -4.30
N HIS A 79 -1.83 -21.22 -5.27
CA HIS A 79 -1.51 -21.46 -6.67
C HIS A 79 -0.67 -20.33 -7.29
N ILE A 80 -1.02 -19.07 -7.03
CA ILE A 80 -0.24 -17.92 -7.53
C ILE A 80 1.17 -17.95 -6.92
N HIS A 81 1.27 -18.22 -5.62
CA HIS A 81 2.57 -18.31 -4.94
C HIS A 81 3.45 -19.43 -5.50
N GLN A 82 2.89 -20.63 -5.68
CA GLN A 82 3.60 -21.76 -6.31
C GLN A 82 4.06 -21.41 -7.73
N THR A 83 3.24 -20.67 -8.50
CA THR A 83 3.61 -20.21 -9.85
C THR A 83 4.82 -19.29 -9.82
N PHE A 84 4.96 -18.43 -8.81
CA PHE A 84 6.13 -17.57 -8.67
C PHE A 84 7.36 -18.33 -8.18
N GLN A 85 7.20 -19.25 -7.23
CA GLN A 85 8.29 -20.13 -6.79
C GLN A 85 8.87 -20.94 -7.95
N ALA A 86 8.01 -21.49 -8.82
CA ALA A 86 8.45 -22.23 -10.00
C ALA A 86 9.22 -21.37 -11.02
N LYS A 87 9.12 -20.05 -10.94
CA LYS A 87 9.82 -19.08 -11.80
C LYS A 87 10.99 -18.39 -11.10
N ASP A 88 11.35 -18.84 -9.90
CA ASP A 88 12.38 -18.22 -9.05
C ASP A 88 12.11 -16.72 -8.77
N VAL A 89 10.83 -16.36 -8.62
CA VAL A 89 10.38 -15.01 -8.29
C VAL A 89 9.92 -14.97 -6.84
N ASP A 90 10.59 -14.18 -5.99
CA ASP A 90 10.22 -14.04 -4.58
C ASP A 90 9.03 -13.09 -4.37
N ILE A 91 7.83 -13.66 -4.30
CA ILE A 91 6.60 -12.95 -3.93
C ILE A 91 5.87 -13.74 -2.84
N SER A 92 5.79 -13.17 -1.65
CA SER A 92 5.14 -13.80 -0.49
C SER A 92 3.61 -13.93 -0.66
N LYS A 93 3.03 -14.95 0.00
CA LYS A 93 1.56 -15.11 0.12
C LYS A 93 0.86 -13.88 0.69
N ASN A 94 1.52 -13.18 1.62
CA ASN A 94 0.99 -11.95 2.20
C ASN A 94 0.92 -10.80 1.19
N ALA A 95 1.89 -10.71 0.27
CA ALA A 95 1.84 -9.75 -0.83
C ALA A 95 0.69 -10.06 -1.79
N ILE A 96 0.53 -11.34 -2.14
CA ILE A 96 -0.58 -11.80 -3.00
C ILE A 96 -1.94 -11.48 -2.34
N ASN A 97 -2.11 -11.83 -1.06
CA ASN A 97 -3.33 -11.52 -0.32
C ASN A 97 -3.62 -10.01 -0.26
N GLY A 98 -2.59 -9.19 -0.04
CA GLY A 98 -2.72 -7.73 -0.03
C GLY A 98 -3.24 -7.17 -1.36
N VAL A 99 -2.67 -7.64 -2.48
CA VAL A 99 -3.14 -7.24 -3.83
C VAL A 99 -4.55 -7.76 -4.10
N MET A 100 -4.89 -8.98 -3.69
CA MET A 100 -6.24 -9.52 -3.87
C MET A 100 -7.28 -8.73 -3.05
N LEU A 101 -6.96 -8.31 -1.83
CA LEU A 101 -7.85 -7.46 -1.02
C LEU A 101 -8.11 -6.12 -1.71
N ALA A 102 -7.05 -5.47 -2.22
CA ALA A 102 -7.18 -4.24 -2.99
C ALA A 102 -7.99 -4.45 -4.28
N ALA A 103 -7.71 -5.53 -5.02
CA ALA A 103 -8.45 -5.89 -6.23
C ALA A 103 -9.95 -6.13 -5.96
N ARG A 104 -10.30 -6.73 -4.81
CA ARG A 104 -11.69 -6.93 -4.41
C ARG A 104 -12.39 -5.61 -4.13
N ARG A 105 -11.72 -4.67 -3.45
CA ARG A 105 -12.29 -3.33 -3.17
C ARG A 105 -12.34 -2.43 -4.41
N ALA A 106 -11.38 -2.58 -5.32
CA ALA A 106 -11.38 -1.94 -6.64
C ALA A 106 -12.35 -2.59 -7.65
N GLU A 107 -13.24 -3.48 -7.17
CA GLU A 107 -14.25 -4.18 -7.97
C GLU A 107 -13.66 -4.92 -9.19
N LEU A 108 -12.41 -5.38 -9.11
CA LEU A 108 -11.80 -6.21 -10.14
C LEU A 108 -12.26 -7.67 -10.01
N ILE A 109 -12.37 -8.12 -8.75
CA ILE A 109 -12.83 -9.46 -8.37
C ILE A 109 -13.95 -9.34 -7.33
N HIS A 110 -14.79 -10.38 -7.26
CA HIS A 110 -15.77 -10.54 -6.19
C HIS A 110 -15.58 -11.87 -5.49
N THR A 111 -16.23 -12.00 -4.34
CA THR A 111 -16.24 -13.22 -3.52
C THR A 111 -17.67 -13.62 -3.23
N GLN A 112 -18.00 -14.90 -3.39
CA GLN A 112 -19.29 -15.43 -2.96
C GLN A 112 -19.37 -15.51 -1.43
N LYS A 113 -20.58 -15.38 -0.87
CA LYS A 113 -20.79 -15.44 0.58
C LYS A 113 -20.34 -16.80 1.13
N SER A 114 -19.50 -16.79 2.15
CA SER A 114 -18.97 -17.96 2.86
C SER A 114 -18.75 -17.59 4.32
N GLU A 115 -18.50 -18.57 5.19
CA GLU A 115 -18.20 -18.35 6.61
C GLU A 115 -16.94 -17.49 6.83
N SER A 116 -15.96 -17.62 5.93
CA SER A 116 -14.73 -16.83 5.96
C SER A 116 -14.31 -16.41 4.56
N LEU A 117 -13.52 -15.34 4.46
CA LEU A 117 -12.91 -14.94 3.18
C LEU A 117 -12.07 -16.08 2.60
N SER A 118 -11.37 -16.82 3.45
CA SER A 118 -10.43 -17.85 3.05
C SER A 118 -11.06 -19.03 2.33
N THR A 119 -12.34 -19.29 2.59
CA THR A 119 -13.17 -20.35 2.00
C THR A 119 -14.10 -19.83 0.91
N ALA A 120 -14.13 -18.52 0.68
CA ALA A 120 -14.98 -17.91 -0.34
C ALA A 120 -14.46 -18.20 -1.75
N PHE A 121 -15.38 -18.53 -2.67
CA PHE A 121 -15.08 -18.61 -4.09
C PHE A 121 -14.84 -17.22 -4.68
N VAL A 122 -13.86 -17.13 -5.57
CA VAL A 122 -13.44 -15.87 -6.20
C VAL A 122 -13.82 -15.88 -7.68
N GLY A 123 -14.38 -14.76 -8.16
CA GLY A 123 -14.73 -14.55 -9.56
C GLY A 123 -14.29 -13.17 -10.06
N LEU A 124 -14.27 -12.99 -11.38
CA LEU A 124 -14.07 -11.66 -11.99
C LEU A 124 -15.35 -10.85 -11.90
N SER A 125 -15.23 -9.59 -11.48
CA SER A 125 -16.32 -8.61 -11.54
C SER A 125 -16.30 -7.77 -12.80
N THR A 126 -15.21 -7.88 -13.57
CA THR A 126 -14.96 -7.12 -14.80
C THR A 126 -14.96 -8.04 -16.02
N SER A 127 -14.81 -7.45 -17.21
CA SER A 127 -14.65 -8.23 -18.45
C SER A 127 -13.55 -9.29 -18.30
N PRO A 128 -13.78 -10.54 -18.76
CA PRO A 128 -12.77 -11.59 -18.76
C PRO A 128 -11.52 -11.22 -19.57
N ASP A 129 -11.63 -10.25 -20.49
CA ASP A 129 -10.54 -9.81 -21.34
C ASP A 129 -9.77 -8.61 -20.79
N ILE A 130 -10.05 -8.20 -19.54
CA ILE A 130 -9.31 -7.13 -18.89
C ILE A 130 -7.80 -7.42 -18.93
N GLN A 131 -7.06 -6.40 -19.34
CA GLN A 131 -5.61 -6.46 -19.44
C GLN A 131 -4.98 -6.17 -18.07
N PRO A 132 -3.84 -6.80 -17.73
CA PRO A 132 -3.16 -6.57 -16.46
C PRO A 132 -2.86 -5.10 -16.16
N LYS A 133 -2.52 -4.31 -17.19
CA LYS A 133 -2.28 -2.86 -17.03
C LYS A 133 -3.55 -2.09 -16.65
N THR A 134 -4.69 -2.45 -17.24
CA THR A 134 -5.99 -1.84 -16.90
C THR A 134 -6.43 -2.23 -15.50
N ALA A 135 -6.22 -3.49 -15.11
CA ALA A 135 -6.46 -3.97 -13.75
C ALA A 135 -5.57 -3.25 -12.72
N MET A 136 -4.28 -3.05 -13.05
CA MET A 136 -3.35 -2.29 -12.22
C MET A 136 -3.83 -0.85 -12.01
N MET A 137 -4.26 -0.19 -13.09
CA MET A 137 -4.81 1.17 -13.01
C MET A 137 -6.03 1.25 -12.09
N LYS A 138 -6.97 0.31 -12.16
CA LYS A 138 -8.12 0.26 -11.23
C LYS A 138 -7.70 0.11 -9.77
N VAL A 139 -6.69 -0.72 -9.51
CA VAL A 139 -6.16 -0.91 -8.15
C VAL A 139 -5.41 0.33 -7.66
N ASP A 140 -4.61 0.96 -8.51
CA ASP A 140 -3.89 2.20 -8.18
C ASP A 140 -4.85 3.37 -7.94
N GLU A 141 -5.91 3.45 -8.76
CA GLU A 141 -7.01 4.39 -8.60
C GLU A 141 -7.72 4.21 -7.26
N PHE A 142 -8.05 2.98 -6.90
CA PHE A 142 -8.61 2.67 -5.58
C PHE A 142 -7.67 3.09 -4.44
N TYR A 143 -6.38 2.79 -4.51
CA TYR A 143 -5.43 3.25 -3.49
C TYR A 143 -5.37 4.78 -3.39
N LEU A 144 -5.44 5.49 -4.53
CA LEU A 144 -5.42 6.94 -4.56
C LEU A 144 -6.67 7.55 -3.90
N GLN A 145 -7.84 6.95 -4.16
CA GLN A 145 -9.10 7.31 -3.47
C GLN A 145 -8.97 7.09 -1.97
N GLU A 146 -8.45 5.95 -1.53
CA GLU A 146 -8.28 5.67 -0.09
C GLU A 146 -7.27 6.63 0.57
N ILE A 147 -6.28 7.17 -0.17
CA ILE A 147 -5.39 8.23 0.32
C ILE A 147 -6.16 9.56 0.47
N LEU A 148 -7.06 9.90 -0.45
CA LEU A 148 -7.86 11.13 -0.37
C LEU A 148 -8.82 11.14 0.82
N GLU A 149 -9.28 9.96 1.24
CA GLU A 149 -10.15 9.78 2.41
C GLU A 149 -9.39 9.77 3.75
N LEU A 150 -8.07 9.87 3.72
CA LEU A 150 -7.27 9.96 4.94
C LEU A 150 -7.40 11.36 5.57
N PRO A 151 -7.25 11.48 6.90
CA PRO A 151 -7.33 12.77 7.59
C PRO A 151 -6.14 13.71 7.29
N GLU A 152 -5.09 13.19 6.67
CA GLU A 152 -3.93 13.94 6.25
C GLU A 152 -4.21 14.81 5.00
N GLU A 153 -3.59 15.99 4.92
CA GLU A 153 -3.65 16.82 3.71
C GLU A 153 -3.17 16.02 2.49
N PHE A 154 -3.88 16.14 1.37
CA PHE A 154 -3.54 15.45 0.13
C PHE A 154 -2.47 16.19 -0.66
N VAL A 155 -1.33 15.53 -0.90
CA VAL A 155 -0.24 16.00 -1.76
C VAL A 155 0.09 14.91 -2.78
N LEU A 156 -0.09 15.21 -4.06
CA LEU A 156 0.04 14.23 -5.14
C LEU A 156 1.43 13.60 -5.25
N GLU A 157 2.48 14.39 -5.02
CA GLU A 157 3.86 13.90 -5.03
C GLU A 157 4.11 12.89 -3.89
N GLU A 158 3.60 13.18 -2.70
CA GLU A 158 3.68 12.28 -1.55
C GLU A 158 2.82 11.01 -1.77
N ALA A 159 1.70 11.11 -2.49
CA ALA A 159 0.93 9.95 -2.91
C ALA A 159 1.72 9.07 -3.90
N ALA A 160 2.45 9.67 -4.84
CA ALA A 160 3.33 8.94 -5.77
C ALA A 160 4.45 8.22 -5.01
N LEU A 161 5.11 8.89 -4.07
CA LEU A 161 6.10 8.28 -3.18
C LEU A 161 5.48 7.15 -2.34
N ALA A 162 4.28 7.34 -1.80
CA ALA A 162 3.59 6.34 -1.01
C ALA A 162 3.27 5.07 -1.82
N LEU A 163 2.79 5.22 -3.06
CA LEU A 163 2.30 4.10 -3.87
C LEU A 163 3.38 3.40 -4.71
N PHE A 164 4.45 4.12 -5.08
CA PHE A 164 5.47 3.66 -6.03
C PHE A 164 6.91 3.79 -5.56
N ASP A 165 7.16 4.42 -4.40
CA ASP A 165 8.51 4.80 -3.93
C ASP A 165 9.23 5.77 -4.88
N ASP A 166 8.52 6.45 -5.78
CA ASP A 166 9.12 7.25 -6.85
C ASP A 166 8.18 8.36 -7.33
N ALA A 167 8.63 9.61 -7.22
CA ALA A 167 7.88 10.80 -7.63
C ALA A 167 7.65 10.88 -9.15
N LYS A 168 8.38 10.10 -9.99
CA LYS A 168 8.16 10.07 -11.44
C LYS A 168 6.76 9.60 -11.84
N PHE A 169 6.01 8.98 -10.92
CA PHE A 169 4.64 8.54 -11.14
C PHE A 169 3.59 9.63 -10.91
N VAL A 170 3.98 10.85 -10.52
CA VAL A 170 3.05 12.00 -10.40
C VAL A 170 2.21 12.20 -11.67
N PRO A 171 2.77 12.24 -12.91
CA PRO A 171 1.97 12.39 -14.12
C PRO A 171 0.96 11.26 -14.33
N TYR A 172 1.30 10.04 -13.93
CA TYR A 172 0.40 8.89 -14.01
C TYR A 172 -0.77 9.02 -13.04
N LEU A 173 -0.53 9.38 -11.78
CA LEU A 173 -1.60 9.62 -10.81
C LEU A 173 -2.47 10.82 -11.19
N GLN A 174 -1.87 11.88 -11.73
CA GLN A 174 -2.62 13.01 -12.27
C GLN A 174 -3.56 12.57 -13.40
N ALA A 175 -3.09 11.69 -14.30
CA ALA A 175 -3.92 11.15 -15.37
C ALA A 175 -5.09 10.32 -14.84
N ILE A 176 -4.91 9.57 -13.75
CA ILE A 176 -6.02 8.88 -13.06
C ILE A 176 -7.02 9.91 -12.51
N MET A 177 -6.56 10.90 -11.75
CA MET A 177 -7.45 11.92 -11.15
C MET A 177 -8.25 12.70 -12.22
N ASN A 178 -7.62 13.01 -13.36
CA ASN A 178 -8.27 13.71 -14.46
C ASN A 178 -9.40 12.89 -15.12
N ARG A 179 -9.43 11.56 -14.95
CA ARG A 179 -10.52 10.72 -15.47
C ARG A 179 -11.77 10.83 -14.60
N TRP A 180 -11.62 10.99 -13.29
CA TRP A 180 -12.76 11.20 -12.38
C TRP A 180 -13.58 12.43 -12.74
N GLN A 181 -12.92 13.49 -13.21
CA GLN A 181 -13.59 14.72 -13.65
C GLN A 181 -14.31 14.59 -14.99
N LYS A 182 -14.02 13.53 -15.77
CA LYS A 182 -14.67 13.28 -17.07
C LYS A 182 -15.82 12.28 -16.96
N ASP A 183 -15.75 11.39 -15.98
CA ASP A 183 -16.74 10.33 -15.75
C ASP A 183 -17.80 10.73 -14.70
N GLY A 184 -17.67 11.91 -14.07
CA GLY A 184 -18.65 12.51 -13.15
C GLY A 184 -19.38 13.70 -13.77
#